data_AF-A0A395NUI3-F1
#
_entry.id   AF-A0A395NUI3-F1
#
_cell.length_a   1.000
_cell.length_b   1.000
_cell.length_c   1.000
_cell.angle_alpha   90.00
_cell.angle_beta   90.00
_cell.angle_gamma   90.00
#
_symmetry.space_group_name_H-M   'P 1'
#
loop_
_entity.id
_entity.type
_entity.pdbx_description
1 polymer ?
#
loop_
_entity_poly.entity_id
_entity_poly.type
_entity_poly.pdbx_seq_one_letter_code
_entity_poly.pdbx_strand_id
1 'polypeptide(L)'
;MKNYEFIITHKGGHFFGMGALVALLYLGLGTAKNKTQLQDIAIAFGKYAQVQDDFLDAFEDPAILGKVGTDIQEGKCTWLDIKALERCTPGQRKLPEENYGVEDEGKVEKVKALYRESCLDQVFSEYEAIALRELRTMVEKLDETEGLTRASLRNLPVKNVKLGSQRMTIQEIGTE
;
A
#
# COMPACT_ATOMS: atom_id res chain seq x y z
N MET A 1 -1.43 14.62 -2.74
CA MET A 1 -0.59 13.62 -3.44
C MET A 1 0.91 13.79 -3.22
N LYS A 2 1.58 14.88 -3.63
CA LYS A 2 3.06 15.02 -3.52
C LYS A 2 3.64 14.76 -2.11
N ASN A 3 3.02 15.31 -1.07
CA ASN A 3 3.47 15.11 0.31
C ASN A 3 3.29 13.66 0.78
N TYR A 4 2.20 13.01 0.36
CA TYR A 4 1.94 11.61 0.65
C TYR A 4 2.94 10.69 -0.05
N GLU A 5 3.20 10.93 -1.34
CA GLU A 5 4.23 10.20 -2.10
C GLU A 5 5.60 10.29 -1.45
N PHE A 6 5.97 11.47 -0.94
CA PHE A 6 7.21 11.65 -0.18
C PHE A 6 7.22 10.78 1.08
N ILE A 7 6.14 10.79 1.89
CA ILE A 7 6.03 9.99 3.11
C ILE A 7 6.17 8.50 2.80
N ILE A 8 5.37 7.97 1.87
CA ILE A 8 5.35 6.53 1.59
C ILE A 8 6.64 6.01 0.93
N THR A 9 7.35 6.87 0.18
CA THR A 9 8.64 6.51 -0.43
C THR A 9 9.71 6.33 0.64
N HIS A 10 9.75 7.19 1.66
CA HIS A 10 10.78 7.15 2.70
C HIS A 10 10.41 6.23 3.86
N LYS A 11 9.17 6.27 4.34
CA LYS A 11 8.68 5.42 5.42
C LYS A 11 8.53 3.96 4.98
N GLY A 12 7.95 3.74 3.81
CA GLY A 12 7.71 2.41 3.26
C GLY A 12 8.85 1.97 2.35
N GLY A 13 8.94 2.57 1.16
CA GLY A 13 9.78 2.10 0.05
C GLY A 13 11.23 1.80 0.42
N HIS A 14 11.96 2.78 0.94
CA HIS A 14 13.37 2.61 1.33
C HIS A 14 13.55 1.63 2.49
N PHE A 15 12.66 1.69 3.50
CA PHE A 15 12.73 0.82 4.67
C PHE A 15 12.53 -0.66 4.29
N PHE A 16 11.52 -0.97 3.47
CA PHE A 16 11.28 -2.33 2.97
C PHE A 16 12.45 -2.87 2.14
N GLY A 17 13.12 -2.02 1.36
CA GLY A 17 14.28 -2.40 0.56
C GLY A 17 15.55 -2.69 1.37
N MET A 18 15.68 -2.15 2.58
CA MET A 18 16.90 -2.29 3.38
C MET A 18 17.21 -3.74 3.75
N GLY A 19 16.21 -4.53 4.16
CA GLY A 19 16.43 -5.94 4.53
C GLY A 19 16.98 -6.76 3.37
N ALA A 20 16.38 -6.62 2.19
CA ALA A 20 16.84 -7.29 0.98
C ALA A 20 18.21 -6.78 0.52
N LEU A 21 18.51 -5.49 0.70
CA LEU A 21 19.82 -4.91 0.38
C LEU A 21 20.92 -5.48 1.27
N VAL A 22 20.67 -5.63 2.58
CA VAL A 22 21.61 -6.27 3.52
C VAL A 22 21.89 -7.71 3.10
N ALA A 23 20.86 -8.47 2.70
CA ALA A 23 21.03 -9.82 2.19
C ALA A 23 21.89 -9.87 0.91
N LEU A 24 21.64 -8.97 -0.05
CA LEU A 24 22.47 -8.87 -1.27
C LEU A 24 23.94 -8.57 -0.95
N LEU A 25 24.20 -7.63 -0.03
CA LEU A 25 25.55 -7.28 0.39
C LEU A 25 26.25 -8.47 1.06
N TYR A 26 25.55 -9.17 1.96
CA TYR A 26 26.07 -10.34 2.65
C TYR A 26 26.44 -11.48 1.70
N LEU A 27 25.63 -11.69 0.65
CA LEU A 27 25.87 -12.72 -0.36
C LEU A 27 26.93 -12.33 -1.42
N GLY A 28 27.52 -11.13 -1.32
CA GLY A 28 28.45 -10.62 -2.33
C GLY A 28 27.80 -10.24 -3.66
N LEU A 29 26.46 -10.12 -3.68
CA LEU A 29 25.65 -9.79 -4.86
C LEU A 29 25.27 -8.30 -4.93
N GLY A 30 25.87 -7.46 -4.08
CA GLY A 30 25.59 -6.03 -3.97
C GLY A 30 26.18 -5.16 -5.09
N THR A 31 26.10 -5.60 -6.34
CA THR A 31 26.52 -4.83 -7.52
C THR A 31 25.66 -3.58 -7.71
N ALA A 32 26.13 -2.60 -8.48
CA ALA A 32 25.35 -1.39 -8.77
C ALA A 32 24.01 -1.75 -9.45
N LYS A 33 24.02 -2.70 -10.39
CA LYS A 33 22.83 -3.17 -11.10
C LYS A 33 21.82 -3.84 -10.16
N ASN A 34 22.25 -4.81 -9.35
CA ASN A 34 21.35 -5.49 -8.41
C ASN A 34 20.76 -4.52 -7.38
N LYS A 35 21.55 -3.55 -6.91
CA LYS A 35 21.08 -2.49 -6.02
C LYS A 35 19.97 -1.65 -6.65
N THR A 36 20.16 -1.18 -7.88
CA THR A 36 19.14 -0.39 -8.59
C THR A 36 17.87 -1.21 -8.84
N GLN A 37 18.00 -2.43 -9.39
CA GLN A 37 16.84 -3.30 -9.64
C GLN A 37 16.04 -3.59 -8.37
N LEU A 38 16.74 -3.92 -7.28
CA LEU A 38 16.10 -4.16 -5.99
C LEU A 38 15.43 -2.90 -5.45
N GLN A 39 16.11 -1.76 -5.51
CA GLN A 39 15.61 -0.49 -4.97
C GLN A 39 14.33 -0.05 -5.70
N ASP A 40 14.28 -0.16 -7.01
CA ASP A 40 13.10 0.21 -7.80
C ASP A 40 11.89 -0.67 -7.41
N ILE A 41 12.09 -1.98 -7.31
CA ILE A 41 11.04 -2.93 -6.89
C ILE A 41 10.61 -2.67 -5.44
N ALA A 42 11.57 -2.45 -4.53
CA ALA A 42 11.29 -2.22 -3.13
C ALA A 42 10.52 -0.91 -2.90
N ILE A 43 10.85 0.15 -3.64
CA ILE A 43 10.11 1.41 -3.59
C ILE A 43 8.67 1.21 -4.08
N ALA A 44 8.49 0.56 -5.23
CA ALA A 44 7.15 0.28 -5.75
C ALA A 44 6.33 -0.57 -4.77
N PHE A 45 6.94 -1.60 -4.20
CA PHE A 45 6.29 -2.50 -3.24
C PHE A 45 5.93 -1.76 -1.95
N GLY A 46 6.85 -0.99 -1.39
CA GLY A 46 6.61 -0.24 -0.16
C GLY A 46 5.52 0.83 -0.31
N LYS A 47 5.39 1.44 -1.50
CA LYS A 47 4.27 2.33 -1.81
C LYS A 47 2.93 1.59 -1.76
N TYR A 48 2.84 0.47 -2.48
CA TYR A 48 1.64 -0.37 -2.47
C TYR A 48 1.30 -0.87 -1.07
N ALA A 49 2.27 -1.39 -0.32
CA ALA A 49 2.08 -1.90 1.02
C ALA A 49 1.57 -0.83 2.00
N GLN A 50 2.01 0.43 1.86
CA GLN A 50 1.50 1.52 2.68
C GLN A 50 0.07 1.92 2.28
N VAL A 51 -0.26 1.95 0.98
CA VAL A 51 -1.64 2.19 0.53
C VAL A 51 -2.59 1.09 1.01
N GLN A 52 -2.13 -0.16 0.98
CA GLN A 52 -2.87 -1.30 1.53
C GLN A 52 -3.07 -1.19 3.05
N ASP A 53 -2.04 -0.77 3.79
CA ASP A 53 -2.13 -0.53 5.23
C ASP A 53 -3.16 0.57 5.57
N ASP A 54 -3.11 1.70 4.87
CA ASP A 54 -4.06 2.80 5.02
C ASP A 54 -5.50 2.37 4.71
N PHE A 55 -5.68 1.53 3.68
CA PHE A 55 -6.99 0.98 3.32
C PHE A 55 -7.55 0.08 4.44
N LEU A 56 -6.74 -0.88 4.87
CA LEU A 56 -7.14 -1.84 5.91
C LEU A 56 -7.42 -1.17 7.25
N ASP A 57 -6.68 -0.11 7.60
CA ASP A 57 -6.88 0.63 8.85
C ASP A 57 -8.31 1.20 8.97
N ALA A 58 -8.92 1.63 7.85
CA ALA A 58 -10.28 2.18 7.88
C ALA A 58 -11.38 1.16 7.55
N PHE A 59 -11.10 0.14 6.73
CA PHE A 59 -12.11 -0.77 6.17
C PHE A 59 -12.14 -2.18 6.77
N GLU A 60 -11.04 -2.67 7.33
CA GLU A 60 -10.97 -4.05 7.83
C GLU A 60 -11.55 -4.16 9.25
N ASP A 61 -12.08 -5.34 9.57
CA ASP A 61 -12.51 -5.63 10.94
C ASP A 61 -11.29 -5.64 11.89
N PRO A 62 -11.31 -4.89 13.02
CA PRO A 62 -10.22 -4.92 13.99
C PRO A 62 -9.82 -6.32 14.46
N ALA A 63 -10.75 -7.28 14.53
CA ALA A 63 -10.47 -8.66 14.89
C ALA A 63 -9.64 -9.39 13.83
N ILE A 64 -9.82 -9.03 12.55
CA ILE A 64 -9.05 -9.57 11.42
C ILE A 64 -7.70 -8.85 11.30
N LEU A 65 -7.72 -7.51 11.43
CA LEU A 65 -6.52 -6.68 11.36
C LEU A 65 -5.58 -6.91 12.55
N GLY A 66 -6.10 -7.38 13.68
CA GLY A 66 -5.37 -7.59 14.94
C GLY A 66 -5.09 -6.31 15.71
N LYS A 67 -5.60 -5.16 15.23
CA LYS A 67 -5.55 -3.86 15.88
C LYS A 67 -6.80 -3.06 15.52
N VAL A 68 -7.17 -2.11 16.39
CA VAL A 68 -8.12 -1.06 16.03
C VAL A 68 -7.39 -0.08 15.11
N GLY A 69 -7.99 0.26 13.97
CA GLY A 69 -7.47 1.30 13.10
C GLY A 69 -7.65 2.69 13.71
N THR A 70 -6.60 3.51 13.65
CA THR A 70 -6.52 4.79 14.35
C THR A 70 -6.19 5.97 13.44
N ASP A 71 -6.03 5.75 12.13
CA ASP A 71 -5.53 6.79 11.23
C ASP A 71 -6.45 8.03 11.17
N ILE A 72 -7.77 7.81 11.21
CA ILE A 72 -8.77 8.88 11.13
C ILE A 72 -8.73 9.77 12.38
N GLN A 73 -8.76 9.18 13.57
CA GLN A 73 -8.77 9.92 14.84
C GLN A 73 -7.44 10.61 15.14
N GLU A 74 -6.32 10.04 14.66
CA GLU A 74 -5.00 10.66 14.76
C GLU A 74 -4.74 11.74 13.69
N GLY A 75 -5.63 11.87 12.70
CA GLY A 75 -5.51 12.85 11.63
C GLY A 75 -4.33 12.54 10.70
N LYS A 76 -4.01 11.26 10.49
CA LYS A 76 -2.90 10.86 9.64
C LYS A 76 -3.15 11.23 8.18
N CYS A 77 -2.10 11.63 7.47
CA CYS A 77 -2.19 11.82 6.02
C CYS A 77 -2.19 10.46 5.32
N THR A 78 -3.38 9.93 5.06
CA THR A 78 -3.60 8.61 4.44
C THR A 78 -3.99 8.71 2.97
N TRP A 79 -3.82 7.61 2.24
CA TRP A 79 -4.31 7.49 0.87
C TRP A 79 -5.84 7.69 0.79
N LEU A 80 -6.59 7.14 1.75
CA LEU A 80 -8.05 7.25 1.78
C LEU A 80 -8.53 8.69 1.92
N ASP A 81 -7.95 9.45 2.84
CA ASP A 81 -8.33 10.85 3.06
C ASP A 81 -8.09 11.69 1.79
N ILE A 82 -6.93 11.51 1.16
CA ILE A 82 -6.61 12.18 -0.11
C ILE A 82 -7.63 11.82 -1.19
N LYS A 83 -7.96 10.52 -1.33
CA LYS A 83 -8.91 10.05 -2.35
C LYS A 83 -10.34 10.49 -2.08
N ALA A 84 -10.73 10.61 -0.82
CA ALA A 84 -12.02 11.18 -0.41
C ALA A 84 -12.09 12.67 -0.77
N LEU A 85 -11.07 13.46 -0.41
CA LEU A 85 -11.02 14.91 -0.67
C LEU A 85 -10.98 15.26 -2.16
N GLU A 86 -10.42 14.37 -2.99
CA GLU A 86 -10.45 14.46 -4.46
C GLU A 86 -11.85 14.23 -5.05
N ARG A 87 -12.71 13.47 -4.35
CA ARG A 87 -14.05 13.07 -4.80
C ARG A 87 -15.19 13.85 -4.15
N CYS A 88 -14.92 14.50 -3.01
CA CYS A 88 -15.91 15.29 -2.29
C CYS A 88 -16.46 16.42 -3.15
N THR A 89 -17.78 16.57 -3.15
CA THR A 89 -18.42 17.82 -3.56
C THR A 89 -18.07 18.95 -2.57
N PRO A 90 -18.22 20.23 -2.96
CA PRO A 90 -18.01 21.35 -2.04
C PRO A 90 -18.86 21.26 -0.76
N GLY A 91 -20.06 20.67 -0.83
CA GLY A 91 -20.93 20.44 0.34
C GLY A 91 -20.40 19.34 1.26
N GLN A 92 -19.84 18.26 0.70
CA GLN A 92 -19.28 17.15 1.47
C GLN A 92 -17.95 17.51 2.14
N ARG A 93 -17.20 18.50 1.62
CA ARG A 93 -15.88 18.89 2.18
C ARG A 93 -15.90 19.32 3.64
N LYS A 94 -17.02 19.87 4.14
CA LYS A 94 -17.14 20.25 5.55
C LYS A 94 -17.08 19.04 6.49
N LEU A 95 -17.50 17.86 6.01
CA LEU A 95 -17.53 16.66 6.83
C LEU A 95 -16.12 16.25 7.29
N PRO A 96 -15.12 16.03 6.42
CA PRO A 96 -13.77 15.72 6.89
C PRO A 96 -13.15 16.90 7.67
N GLU A 97 -13.43 18.16 7.32
CA GLU A 97 -12.93 19.32 8.08
C GLU A 97 -13.36 19.33 9.56
N GLU A 98 -14.58 18.88 9.87
CA GLU A 98 -15.14 18.89 11.23
C GLU A 98 -14.91 17.58 12.01
N ASN A 99 -14.64 16.48 11.29
CA ASN A 99 -14.67 15.12 11.85
C ASN A 99 -13.32 14.39 11.79
N TYR A 100 -12.40 14.76 10.89
CA TYR A 100 -11.08 14.11 10.77
C TYR A 100 -10.10 14.62 11.83
N GLY A 101 -9.25 13.74 12.38
CA GLY A 101 -8.27 14.08 13.41
C GLY A 101 -8.87 14.38 14.79
N VAL A 102 -10.04 13.81 15.08
CA VAL A 102 -10.71 13.95 16.37
C VAL A 102 -10.92 12.58 16.99
N GLU A 103 -10.51 12.43 18.25
CA GLU A 103 -10.70 11.21 19.05
C GLU A 103 -12.15 11.08 19.52
N ASP A 104 -13.04 10.79 18.58
CA ASP A 104 -14.47 10.57 18.81
C ASP A 104 -14.98 9.52 17.81
N GLU A 105 -15.49 8.40 18.32
CA GLU A 105 -15.96 7.26 17.49
C GLU A 105 -17.08 7.67 16.53
N GLY A 106 -17.97 8.57 16.94
CA GLY A 106 -19.06 9.06 16.09
C GLY A 106 -18.55 9.90 14.92
N LYS A 107 -17.48 10.66 15.13
CA LYS A 107 -16.79 11.41 14.07
C LYS A 107 -16.02 10.47 13.13
N VAL A 108 -15.34 9.46 13.67
CA VAL A 108 -14.65 8.43 12.89
C VAL A 108 -15.64 7.71 11.96
N GLU A 109 -16.81 7.30 12.47
CA GLU A 109 -17.80 6.62 11.65
C GLU A 109 -18.43 7.51 10.56
N LYS A 110 -18.56 8.82 10.79
CA LYS A 110 -18.96 9.76 9.73
C LYS A 110 -17.93 9.82 8.60
N VAL A 111 -16.64 9.86 8.93
CA VAL A 111 -15.57 9.83 7.92
C VAL A 111 -15.57 8.51 7.16
N LYS A 112 -15.71 7.37 7.85
CA LYS A 112 -15.82 6.06 7.19
C LYS A 112 -17.07 5.97 6.30
N ALA A 113 -18.20 6.55 6.71
CA ALA A 113 -19.40 6.64 5.87
C ALA A 113 -19.11 7.43 4.58
N LEU A 114 -18.44 8.57 4.67
CA LEU A 114 -17.99 9.34 3.50
C LEU A 114 -17.07 8.51 2.58
N TYR A 115 -16.16 7.71 3.14
CA TYR A 115 -15.30 6.82 2.34
C TYR A 115 -16.12 5.77 1.56
N ARG A 116 -17.16 5.20 2.18
CA ARG A 116 -18.08 4.26 1.51
C ARG A 116 -18.92 4.96 0.45
N GLU A 117 -19.47 6.13 0.74
CA GLU A 117 -20.24 6.94 -0.24
C GLU A 117 -19.39 7.37 -1.43
N SER A 118 -18.09 7.56 -1.23
CA SER A 118 -17.12 7.90 -2.27
C SER A 118 -16.59 6.67 -3.04
N CYS A 119 -17.14 5.48 -2.77
CA CYS A 119 -16.76 4.20 -3.37
C CYS A 119 -15.24 3.92 -3.29
N LEU A 120 -14.60 4.26 -2.17
CA LEU A 120 -13.14 4.13 -2.06
C LEU A 120 -12.66 2.67 -2.04
N ASP A 121 -13.53 1.71 -1.73
CA ASP A 121 -13.30 0.28 -1.88
C ASP A 121 -13.07 -0.10 -3.36
N GLN A 122 -13.87 0.43 -4.28
CA GLN A 122 -13.72 0.20 -5.72
C GLN A 122 -12.45 0.86 -6.24
N VAL A 123 -12.20 2.11 -5.82
CA VAL A 123 -10.99 2.87 -6.20
C VAL A 123 -9.74 2.14 -5.73
N PHE A 124 -9.76 1.54 -4.53
CA PHE A 124 -8.65 0.76 -4.02
C PHE A 124 -8.45 -0.52 -4.84
N SER A 125 -9.53 -1.24 -5.16
CA SER A 125 -9.45 -2.46 -5.98
C SER A 125 -8.84 -2.20 -7.37
N GLU A 126 -9.22 -1.10 -8.03
CA GLU A 126 -8.62 -0.68 -9.30
C GLU A 126 -7.14 -0.33 -9.14
N TYR A 127 -6.78 0.42 -8.11
CA TYR A 127 -5.39 0.78 -7.80
C TYR A 127 -4.54 -0.47 -7.53
N GLU A 128 -5.04 -1.39 -6.71
CA GLU A 128 -4.36 -2.63 -6.34
C GLU A 128 -4.09 -3.50 -7.57
N ALA A 129 -5.07 -3.67 -8.45
CA ALA A 129 -4.90 -4.43 -9.69
C ALA A 129 -3.79 -3.86 -10.59
N ILE A 130 -3.70 -2.53 -10.68
CA ILE A 130 -2.67 -1.84 -11.46
C ILE A 130 -1.30 -2.00 -10.78
N ALA A 131 -1.20 -1.69 -9.48
CA ALA A 131 0.05 -1.73 -8.73
C ALA A 131 0.66 -3.14 -8.71
N LEU A 132 -0.17 -4.18 -8.51
CA LEU A 132 0.28 -5.58 -8.54
C LEU A 132 0.74 -6.01 -9.94
N ARG A 133 0.09 -5.54 -11.00
CA ARG A 133 0.51 -5.81 -12.39
C ARG A 133 1.86 -5.14 -12.69
N GLU A 134 2.05 -3.90 -12.25
CA GLU A 134 3.32 -3.18 -12.40
C GLU A 134 4.44 -3.90 -11.65
N LEU A 135 4.22 -4.25 -10.38
CA LEU A 135 5.18 -5.00 -9.57
C LEU A 135 5.58 -6.33 -10.21
N ARG A 136 4.61 -7.09 -10.72
CA ARG A 136 4.86 -8.31 -11.48
C ARG A 136 5.75 -8.05 -12.68
N THR A 137 5.40 -7.05 -13.47
CA THR A 137 6.16 -6.70 -14.69
C THR A 137 7.60 -6.33 -14.34
N MET A 138 7.82 -5.60 -13.25
CA MET A 138 9.17 -5.25 -12.77
C MET A 138 9.96 -6.49 -12.36
N VAL A 139 9.33 -7.43 -11.63
CA VAL A 139 9.97 -8.71 -11.26
C VAL A 139 10.26 -9.55 -12.50
N GLU A 140 9.35 -9.68 -13.46
CA GLU A 140 9.56 -10.47 -14.68
C GLU A 140 10.73 -9.94 -15.53
N LYS A 141 10.86 -8.62 -15.62
CA LYS A 141 11.94 -7.91 -16.33
C LYS A 141 13.28 -7.90 -15.59
N LEU A 142 13.34 -8.47 -14.39
CA LEU A 142 14.56 -8.52 -13.62
C LEU A 142 15.64 -9.30 -14.37
N ASP A 143 16.80 -8.66 -14.49
CA ASP A 143 17.99 -9.22 -15.07
C ASP A 143 18.75 -10.01 -14.00
N GLU A 144 18.83 -11.33 -14.21
CA GLU A 144 19.40 -12.31 -13.28
C GLU A 144 20.89 -12.59 -13.52
N THR A 145 21.56 -11.89 -14.46
CA THR A 145 22.96 -12.20 -14.85
C THR A 145 23.95 -12.02 -13.70
N GLU A 146 23.60 -11.26 -12.68
CA GLU A 146 24.45 -10.96 -11.52
C GLU A 146 23.94 -11.63 -10.23
N GLY A 147 23.18 -12.73 -10.36
CA GLY A 147 22.83 -13.63 -9.25
C GLY A 147 21.62 -13.22 -8.41
N LEU A 148 21.09 -12.01 -8.57
CA LEU A 148 19.76 -11.66 -8.06
C LEU A 148 18.71 -12.42 -8.88
N THR A 149 17.83 -13.18 -8.23
CA THR A 149 16.84 -14.01 -8.94
C THR A 149 15.42 -13.54 -8.69
N ARG A 150 14.53 -13.73 -9.66
CA ARG A 150 13.09 -13.51 -9.51
C ARG A 150 12.51 -14.34 -8.39
N ALA A 151 12.98 -15.58 -8.23
CA ALA A 151 12.57 -16.46 -7.15
C ALA A 151 12.78 -15.83 -5.76
N SER A 152 13.87 -15.07 -5.57
CA SER A 152 14.14 -14.37 -4.32
C SER A 152 13.15 -13.24 -3.99
N LEU A 153 12.46 -12.71 -5.01
CA LEU A 153 11.48 -11.61 -4.87
C LEU A 153 10.02 -12.07 -5.00
N ARG A 154 9.76 -13.33 -5.36
CA ARG A 154 8.38 -13.85 -5.53
C ARG A 154 7.58 -13.96 -4.24
N ASN A 155 8.26 -13.98 -3.08
CA ASN A 155 7.64 -14.13 -1.76
C ASN A 155 7.58 -12.81 -0.98
N LEU A 156 7.54 -11.65 -1.67
CA LEU A 156 7.35 -10.37 -1.00
C LEU A 156 6.03 -10.40 -0.20
N PRO A 157 6.04 -10.03 1.09
CA PRO A 157 4.91 -10.24 1.99
C PRO A 157 3.81 -9.20 1.71
N VAL A 158 2.85 -9.53 0.86
CA VAL A 158 1.62 -8.75 0.69
C VAL A 158 0.62 -9.15 1.79
N LYS A 159 -0.02 -8.17 2.46
CA LYS A 159 -1.09 -8.49 3.42
C LYS A 159 -2.31 -8.95 2.63
N ASN A 160 -2.99 -9.99 3.10
CA ASN A 160 -4.16 -10.52 2.41
C ASN A 160 -5.35 -9.58 2.65
N VAL A 161 -5.81 -8.87 1.63
CA VAL A 161 -7.04 -8.05 1.69
C VAL A 161 -8.20 -8.94 1.20
N LYS A 162 -9.20 -9.20 2.04
CA LYS A 162 -10.43 -9.89 1.61
C LYS A 162 -11.44 -8.87 1.07
N LEU A 163 -11.23 -8.38 -0.15
CA LEU A 163 -12.30 -7.70 -0.89
C LEU A 163 -13.06 -8.74 -1.70
N GLY A 164 -14.18 -9.24 -1.15
CA GLY A 164 -15.12 -10.10 -1.89
C GLY A 164 -14.51 -11.40 -2.45
N SER A 165 -14.63 -12.50 -1.70
CA SER A 165 -14.55 -13.91 -2.16
C SER A 165 -13.59 -14.28 -3.32
N GLN A 166 -12.36 -13.80 -3.38
CA GLN A 166 -11.31 -14.48 -4.16
C GLN A 166 -9.92 -14.17 -3.59
N ARG A 167 -9.15 -15.24 -3.40
CA ARG A 167 -7.79 -15.22 -2.85
C ARG A 167 -6.85 -14.79 -3.98
N MET A 168 -6.00 -13.78 -3.76
CA MET A 168 -4.86 -13.54 -4.62
C MET A 168 -3.60 -13.18 -3.83
N THR A 169 -2.75 -14.18 -3.62
CA THR A 169 -1.31 -13.98 -3.43
C THR A 169 -0.65 -13.67 -4.78
N ILE A 170 0.57 -13.13 -4.81
CA ILE A 170 1.35 -12.98 -6.06
C ILE A 170 1.45 -14.33 -6.82
N GLN A 171 1.34 -15.46 -6.10
CA GLN A 171 1.32 -16.81 -6.65
C GLN A 171 0.00 -17.18 -7.37
N GLU A 172 -1.14 -16.58 -7.01
CA GLU A 172 -2.46 -16.90 -7.58
C GLU A 172 -2.81 -16.07 -8.83
N ILE A 173 -2.02 -15.04 -9.13
CA ILE A 173 -2.03 -14.37 -10.42
C ILE A 173 -0.89 -15.04 -11.21
N GLY A 174 -1.20 -16.01 -12.06
CA GLY A 174 -0.16 -16.84 -12.69
C GLY A 174 -0.63 -18.14 -13.34
N THR A 175 -1.93 -18.40 -13.38
CA THR A 175 -2.52 -19.44 -14.21
C THR A 175 -3.72 -18.88 -14.95
N GLU A 176 -3.45 -18.30 -16.11
CA GLU A 176 -4.18 -18.64 -17.33
C GLU A 176 -3.15 -19.11 -18.37
#